data_AF-A0A2R5LC60-F1
#
_entry.id   AF-A0A2R5LC60-F1
#
_cell.length_a   1.000
_cell.length_b   1.000
_cell.length_c   1.000
_cell.angle_alpha   90.00
_cell.angle_beta   90.00
_cell.angle_gamma   90.00
#
_symmetry.space_group_name_H-M   'P 1'
#
loop_
_entity.id
_entity.type
_entity.pdbx_description
1 polymer ?
#
loop_
_entity_poly.entity_id
_entity_poly.type
_entity_poly.pdbx_seq_one_letter_code
_entity_poly.pdbx_strand_id
1 'polypeptide(L)'
;MATSEEELERLAREEILRESRRGAERAKEFGAYGWEKPRIRPANKVFLRNTILSTVRRPQAKSAKRKDSASEPGSSLTEKNDGSKRAKPSPSGQRAKKKS
;
A
#
# COMPACT_ATOMS: atom_id res chain seq x y z
N MET A 1 -4.18 -29.07 -4.34
CA MET A 1 -5.51 -28.87 -4.94
C MET A 1 -5.30 -28.71 -6.44
N ALA A 2 -5.36 -29.81 -7.20
CA ALA A 2 -5.40 -29.75 -8.65
C ALA A 2 -6.88 -29.60 -9.03
N THR A 3 -7.29 -28.37 -9.28
CA THR A 3 -8.53 -28.07 -10.00
C THR A 3 -8.38 -28.66 -11.40
N SER A 4 -9.46 -29.18 -12.00
CA SER A 4 -9.38 -29.79 -13.33
C SER A 4 -8.80 -28.79 -14.34
N GLU A 5 -8.20 -29.28 -15.43
CA GLU A 5 -7.62 -28.42 -16.46
C GLU A 5 -8.65 -27.42 -17.03
N GLU A 6 -9.92 -27.85 -17.14
CA GLU A 6 -11.05 -27.02 -17.53
C GLU A 6 -11.36 -25.90 -16.52
N GLU A 7 -11.27 -26.20 -15.21
CA GLU A 7 -11.45 -25.20 -14.16
C GLU A 7 -10.33 -24.16 -14.18
N LEU A 8 -9.09 -24.59 -14.39
CA LEU A 8 -7.94 -23.69 -14.54
C LEU A 8 -8.10 -22.78 -15.75
N GLU A 9 -8.54 -23.33 -16.88
CA GLU A 9 -8.77 -22.55 -18.08
C GLU A 9 -9.89 -21.53 -17.90
N ARG A 10 -10.99 -21.93 -17.24
CA ARG A 10 -12.07 -21.00 -16.90
C ARG A 10 -11.58 -19.85 -16.02
N LEU A 11 -10.84 -20.15 -14.95
CA LEU A 11 -10.28 -19.13 -14.06
C LEU A 11 -9.30 -18.21 -14.78
N ALA A 12 -8.46 -18.75 -15.67
CA ALA A 12 -7.54 -17.97 -16.47
C ALA A 12 -8.27 -16.99 -17.40
N ARG A 13 -9.32 -17.45 -18.09
CA ARG A 13 -10.15 -16.59 -18.96
C ARG A 13 -10.82 -15.47 -18.16
N GLU A 14 -11.38 -15.78 -16.99
CA GLU A 14 -12.01 -14.80 -16.11
C GLU A 14 -10.99 -13.75 -15.62
N GLU A 15 -9.79 -14.16 -15.24
CA GLU A 15 -8.73 -13.25 -14.77
C GLU A 15 -8.22 -12.33 -15.89
N ILE A 16 -8.08 -12.82 -17.13
CA ILE A 16 -7.71 -12.00 -18.29
C ILE A 16 -8.75 -10.89 -18.52
N LEU A 17 -10.04 -11.23 -18.48
CA LEU A 17 -11.12 -10.24 -18.64
C LEU A 17 -11.12 -9.21 -17.51
N ARG A 18 -10.85 -9.66 -16.27
CA ARG A 18 -10.77 -8.80 -15.10
C ARG A 18 -9.62 -7.79 -15.21
N GLU A 19 -8.42 -8.23 -15.54
CA GLU A 19 -7.27 -7.34 -15.69
C GLU A 19 -7.41 -6.42 -16.90
N SER A 20 -8.04 -6.89 -17.99
CA SER A 20 -8.33 -6.05 -19.17
C SER A 20 -9.27 -4.88 -18.82
N ARG A 21 -10.34 -5.14 -18.06
CA ARG A 21 -11.24 -4.08 -17.56
C ARG A 21 -10.50 -3.06 -16.69
N ARG A 22 -9.68 -3.57 -15.75
CA ARG A 22 -8.85 -2.72 -14.89
C ARG A 22 -7.84 -1.88 -15.68
N GLY A 23 -7.27 -2.44 -16.74
CA GLY A 23 -6.40 -1.73 -17.67
C GLY A 23 -7.12 -0.60 -18.39
N ALA A 24 -8.35 -0.84 -18.86
CA ALA A 24 -9.18 0.18 -19.50
C ALA A 24 -9.54 1.33 -18.55
N GLU A 25 -9.91 1.04 -17.30
CA GLU A 25 -10.16 2.05 -16.26
C GLU A 25 -8.92 2.91 -15.98
N ARG A 26 -7.75 2.27 -15.86
CA ARG A 26 -6.47 2.97 -15.64
C ARG A 26 -6.11 3.87 -16.83
N ALA A 27 -6.30 3.39 -18.06
CA ALA A 27 -6.07 4.17 -19.26
C ALA A 27 -7.04 5.36 -19.38
N LYS A 28 -8.29 5.19 -18.94
CA LYS A 28 -9.26 6.28 -18.87
C LYS A 28 -8.86 7.36 -17.87
N GLU A 29 -8.39 6.97 -16.69
CA GLU A 29 -8.01 7.91 -15.62
C GLU A 29 -6.67 8.60 -15.86
N PHE A 30 -5.64 7.83 -16.23
CA PHE A 30 -4.25 8.30 -16.30
C PHE A 30 -3.72 8.47 -17.74
N GLY A 31 -4.52 8.14 -18.75
CA GLY A 31 -4.14 8.23 -20.15
C GLY A 31 -3.00 7.30 -20.54
N ALA A 32 -2.27 7.69 -21.59
CA ALA A 32 -1.15 6.92 -22.14
C ALA A 32 0.02 6.72 -21.16
N TYR A 33 0.10 7.52 -20.09
CA TYR A 33 1.18 7.45 -19.11
C TYR A 33 0.82 6.65 -17.84
N GLY A 34 -0.38 6.05 -17.78
CA GLY A 34 -0.84 5.30 -16.59
C GLY A 34 -0.02 4.05 -16.23
N TRP A 35 0.88 3.61 -17.11
CA TRP A 35 1.81 2.50 -16.87
C TRP A 35 3.22 3.00 -16.52
N GLU A 36 3.54 4.28 -16.74
CA GLU A 36 4.85 4.85 -16.44
C GLU A 36 5.00 5.00 -14.92
N LYS A 37 6.19 4.70 -14.40
CA LYS A 37 6.49 4.97 -13.00
C LYS A 37 6.53 6.50 -12.80
N PRO A 38 5.89 7.04 -11.75
CA PRO A 38 5.97 8.47 -11.48
C PRO A 38 7.42 8.94 -11.41
N ARG A 39 7.75 10.03 -12.13
CA ARG A 39 9.10 10.64 -12.12
C ARG A 39 9.42 11.35 -10.80
N ILE A 40 8.42 11.54 -9.96
CA ILE A 40 8.56 12.08 -8.61
C ILE A 40 9.11 11.01 -7.66
N ARG A 41 9.88 11.45 -6.66
CA ARG A 41 10.41 10.54 -5.63
C ARG A 41 9.26 9.79 -4.93
N PRO A 42 9.44 8.51 -4.58
CA PRO A 42 8.42 7.75 -3.88
C PRO A 42 8.12 8.43 -2.53
N ALA A 43 6.84 8.66 -2.25
CA ALA A 43 6.42 9.24 -0.98
C ALA A 43 6.62 8.24 0.17
N ASN A 44 6.97 8.74 1.35
CA ASN A 44 6.97 7.92 2.56
C ASN A 44 5.53 7.50 2.90
N LYS A 45 5.26 6.19 2.82
CA LYS A 45 3.91 5.61 2.99
C LYS A 45 3.30 5.93 4.36
N VAL A 46 4.12 5.95 5.42
CA VAL A 46 3.65 6.25 6.79
C VAL A 46 3.23 7.71 6.89
N PHE A 47 4.07 8.62 6.41
CA PHE A 47 3.79 10.05 6.39
C PHE A 47 2.54 10.36 5.55
N LEU A 48 2.44 9.79 4.34
CA LEU A 48 1.31 10.03 3.44
C LEU A 48 -0.01 9.53 4.05
N ARG A 49 -0.03 8.30 4.60
CA ARG A 49 -1.22 7.76 5.28
C ARG A 49 -1.66 8.66 6.44
N ASN A 50 -0.72 9.06 7.29
CA ASN A 50 -1.03 9.93 8.43
C ASN A 50 -1.53 11.30 7.97
N THR A 51 -0.95 11.84 6.89
CA THR A 51 -1.37 13.12 6.29
C THR A 51 -2.81 13.02 5.78
N ILE A 52 -3.13 12.03 4.94
CA ILE A 52 -4.49 11.81 4.40
C ILE A 52 -5.50 11.64 5.55
N LEU A 53 -5.20 10.80 6.53
CA LEU A 53 -6.10 10.59 7.67
C LEU A 53 -6.32 11.89 8.47
N SER A 54 -5.29 12.73 8.61
CA SER A 54 -5.40 14.01 9.31
C SER A 54 -6.18 15.07 8.54
N THR A 55 -6.09 15.09 7.20
CA THR A 55 -6.78 16.08 6.35
C THR A 55 -8.22 15.70 6.09
N VAL A 56 -8.52 14.41 5.90
CA VAL A 56 -9.89 13.89 5.72
C VAL A 56 -10.72 14.06 7.00
N ARG A 57 -10.10 13.91 8.18
CA ARG A 57 -10.78 14.02 9.49
C ARG A 57 -10.93 15.46 9.98
N ARG A 58 -10.56 16.47 9.20
CA ARG A 58 -10.60 17.87 9.64
C ARG A 58 -11.76 18.60 8.97
N PRO A 59 -12.96 18.64 9.59
CA PRO A 59 -13.91 19.69 9.27
C PRO A 59 -13.29 21.02 9.69
N GLN A 60 -13.09 21.92 8.73
CA GLN A 60 -13.20 23.39 8.84
C GLN A 60 -13.31 23.94 10.27
N ALA A 61 -12.22 23.96 11.05
CA ALA A 61 -12.26 24.57 12.39
C ALA A 61 -10.88 24.92 12.94
N LYS A 62 -10.02 25.65 12.20
CA LYS A 62 -9.02 26.54 12.85
C LYS A 62 -8.75 27.80 12.02
N SER A 63 -9.82 28.52 11.67
CA SER A 63 -9.81 29.99 11.77
C SER A 63 -10.80 30.28 12.89
N ALA A 64 -10.38 30.28 14.16
CA ALA A 64 -9.85 31.47 14.80
C ALA A 64 -9.43 31.10 16.24
N LYS A 65 -8.52 31.92 16.78
CA LYS A 65 -8.08 31.99 18.17
C LYS A 65 -7.31 30.79 18.73
N ARG A 66 -5.99 30.98 18.71
CA ARG A 66 -5.15 30.68 19.87
C ARG A 66 -5.83 31.23 21.13
N LYS A 67 -6.15 30.38 22.10
CA LYS A 67 -6.22 30.78 23.50
C LYS A 67 -5.82 29.58 24.35
N ASP A 68 -4.90 29.88 25.24
CA ASP A 68 -4.22 28.97 26.14
C ASP A 68 -5.21 28.30 27.10
N SER A 69 -5.12 26.97 27.23
CA SER A 69 -5.50 26.27 28.46
C SER A 69 -4.96 24.84 28.44
N ALA A 70 -4.01 24.58 29.32
CA ALA A 70 -3.48 23.27 29.64
C ALA A 70 -4.55 22.40 30.33
N SER A 71 -4.70 21.15 29.88
CA SER A 71 -5.14 20.03 30.71
C SER A 71 -4.81 18.70 30.00
N GLU A 72 -3.95 17.92 30.66
CA GLU A 72 -3.41 16.61 30.30
C GLU A 72 -4.47 15.46 30.38
N PRO A 73 -4.11 14.17 30.45
CA PRO A 73 -3.98 13.26 29.32
C PRO A 73 -4.91 12.03 29.47
N GLY A 74 -5.10 11.25 28.40
CA GLY A 74 -5.59 9.86 28.56
C GLY A 74 -6.74 9.48 27.65
N SER A 75 -6.42 8.69 26.63
CA SER A 75 -7.30 7.63 26.15
C SER A 75 -6.44 6.65 25.37
N SER A 76 -5.96 5.65 26.10
CA SER A 76 -5.28 4.48 25.58
C SER A 76 -6.27 3.64 24.75
N LEU A 77 -6.10 3.62 23.43
CA LEU A 77 -6.66 2.58 22.59
C LEU A 77 -5.53 1.67 22.13
N THR A 78 -5.33 0.61 22.91
CA THR A 78 -4.53 -0.56 22.55
C THR A 78 -5.24 -1.34 21.45
N GLU A 79 -4.82 -1.23 20.20
CA GLU A 79 -5.12 -2.24 19.18
C GLU A 79 -4.07 -3.35 19.26
N LYS A 80 -4.49 -4.50 19.78
CA LYS A 80 -3.75 -5.76 19.75
C LYS A 80 -3.57 -6.19 18.30
N ASN A 81 -2.35 -6.14 17.79
CA ASN A 81 -1.99 -6.77 16.52
C ASN A 81 -1.44 -8.17 16.84
N ASP A 82 -2.34 -9.15 16.90
CA ASP A 82 -1.98 -10.57 16.92
C ASP A 82 -1.62 -11.00 15.49
N GLY A 83 -0.34 -11.28 15.27
CA GLY A 83 0.20 -11.56 13.94
C GLY A 83 1.66 -11.99 14.00
N SER A 84 1.89 -13.08 14.75
CA SER A 84 3.16 -13.73 15.04
C SER A 84 4.16 -13.85 13.87
N LYS A 85 5.35 -13.29 14.09
CA LYS A 85 6.68 -13.87 13.86
C LYS A 85 6.96 -14.58 12.52
N ARG A 86 7.78 -13.93 11.68
CA ARG A 86 8.76 -14.67 10.86
C ARG A 86 10.15 -14.05 11.04
N ALA A 87 10.88 -14.61 12.00
CA ALA A 87 12.31 -14.42 12.12
C ALA A 87 13.00 -14.96 10.87
N LYS A 88 13.90 -14.14 10.29
CA LYS A 88 14.87 -14.58 9.29
C LYS A 88 15.97 -15.38 10.00
N PRO A 89 16.45 -16.49 9.41
CA PRO A 89 17.86 -16.81 9.49
C PRO A 89 18.54 -16.49 8.15
N SER A 90 19.59 -15.67 8.23
CA SER A 90 20.55 -15.43 7.16
C SER A 90 21.38 -16.70 6.93
N PRO A 91 21.70 -17.08 5.68
CA PRO A 91 22.90 -17.83 5.39
C PRO A 91 23.98 -16.89 4.85
N SER A 92 24.98 -16.66 5.68
CA SER A 92 26.33 -16.24 5.30
C SER A 92 26.92 -17.24 4.29
N GLY A 93 27.46 -16.78 3.16
CA GLY A 93 28.13 -17.70 2.23
C GLY A 93 28.59 -17.11 0.90
N GLN A 94 29.68 -16.35 0.97
CA GLN A 94 30.78 -16.23 -0.01
C GLN A 94 30.46 -16.00 -1.51
N ARG A 95 30.86 -14.79 -1.93
CA ARG A 95 30.99 -14.28 -3.29
C ARG A 95 32.10 -15.06 -4.03
N ALA A 96 31.75 -15.89 -5.02
CA ALA A 96 32.72 -16.45 -5.95
C ALA A 96 32.67 -15.70 -7.29
N LYS A 97 33.72 -14.94 -7.60
CA LYS A 97 33.96 -14.43 -8.96
C LYS A 97 34.41 -15.61 -9.83
N LYS A 98 33.73 -15.87 -10.94
CA LYS A 98 34.34 -16.63 -12.05
C LYS A 98 34.60 -15.66 -13.20
N LYS A 99 35.89 -15.39 -13.42
CA LYS A 99 36.45 -15.05 -14.73
C LYS A 99 36.60 -16.37 -15.50
N SER A 100 36.18 -16.41 -16.74
CA SER A 100 36.91 -16.97 -17.88
C SER A 100 36.18 -16.59 -19.16
#